data_AF-A0A232M1N5-F1
#
_entry.id   AF-A0A232M1N5-F1
#
_cell.length_a   1.000
_cell.length_b   1.000
_cell.length_c   1.000
_cell.angle_alpha   90.00
_cell.angle_beta   90.00
_cell.angle_gamma   90.00
#
_symmetry.space_group_name_H-M   'P 1'
#
loop_
_entity.id
_entity.type
_entity.pdbx_description
1 polymer ?
#
loop_
_entity_poly.entity_id
_entity_poly.type
_entity_poly.pdbx_seq_one_letter_code
_entity_poly.pdbx_strand_id
1 'polypeptide(L)'
;MWEVTSRPASYLESLPVELIRKIFFECLEINLPRASLYIAQILSDEHVYTWLIRVAFCSLNESSRTGFFTPSFLPSPLDFFAVSSSDRTRLQASILGCRWCTLPLMRKCQREYIEHVIRLKCRNLRFAPEDRKKLTNLDAAFSRLGDWDQAPGGRRGKGDLIVAAKAPDANGSDLKVAIWFNVGALQIREPSPIYYEIDLFRLPCCAVENPPRMPRKLLHPPWTPVKLEFLALLATEAYIDEDNSYARSKRVLRQVIRDRDFPTFQRLLGLSIRTKIYNYPFRWPARPSHFRAALRHAEGQNDPFVRFLCENRWGDLPLTEIDVKQALLDNLGREAFEGN
;
A
#
# COMPACT_ATOMS: atom_id res chain seq x y z
N MET A 1 25.66 46.43 -3.75
CA MET A 1 24.61 46.15 -4.74
C MET A 1 25.07 44.90 -5.48
N TRP A 2 24.59 43.73 -5.07
CA TRP A 2 25.04 42.47 -5.68
C TRP A 2 24.13 42.19 -6.88
N GLU A 3 24.66 42.35 -8.08
CA GLU A 3 23.99 41.92 -9.31
C GLU A 3 23.79 40.40 -9.24
N VAL A 4 22.54 39.97 -9.19
CA VAL A 4 22.17 38.58 -9.43
C VAL A 4 22.35 38.34 -10.92
N THR A 5 23.51 37.85 -11.34
CA THR A 5 23.72 37.39 -12.70
C THR A 5 22.76 36.23 -12.97
N SER A 6 21.71 36.47 -13.78
CA SER A 6 20.78 35.44 -14.20
C SER A 6 21.54 34.42 -15.05
N ARG A 7 21.52 33.15 -14.64
CA ARG A 7 22.05 32.07 -15.47
C ARG A 7 21.20 31.97 -16.75
N PRO A 8 21.82 31.79 -17.93
CA PRO A 8 21.04 31.55 -19.15
C PRO A 8 20.26 30.26 -18.99
N ALA A 9 18.95 30.32 -19.28
CA ALA A 9 18.08 29.16 -19.23
C ALA A 9 18.58 28.10 -20.22
N SER A 10 18.60 26.84 -19.80
CA SER A 10 18.85 25.73 -20.70
C SER A 10 17.75 25.64 -21.77
N TYR A 11 18.04 24.97 -22.89
CA TYR A 11 17.04 24.74 -23.94
C TYR A 11 15.74 24.12 -23.37
N LEU A 12 15.86 23.18 -22.43
CA LEU A 12 14.71 22.55 -21.78
C LEU A 12 13.90 23.53 -20.94
N GLU A 13 14.55 24.43 -20.19
CA GLU A 13 13.87 25.47 -19.39
C GLU A 13 13.26 26.58 -20.24
N SER A 14 13.75 26.77 -21.47
CA SER A 14 13.18 27.73 -22.42
C SER A 14 11.92 27.24 -23.13
N LEU A 15 11.59 25.94 -22.99
CA LEU A 15 10.39 25.39 -23.60
C LEU A 15 9.12 25.88 -22.88
N PRO A 16 7.99 25.99 -23.61
CA PRO A 16 6.68 26.11 -22.99
C PRO A 16 6.40 25.02 -21.97
N VAL A 17 5.67 25.38 -20.91
CA VAL A 17 5.32 24.51 -19.77
C VAL A 17 4.66 23.21 -20.24
N GLU A 18 3.83 23.30 -21.27
CA GLU A 18 3.11 22.17 -21.88
C GLU A 18 4.07 21.16 -22.51
N LEU A 19 5.14 21.63 -23.15
CA LEU A 19 6.14 20.75 -23.75
C LEU A 19 7.01 20.08 -22.68
N ILE A 20 7.37 20.82 -21.62
CA ILE A 20 8.10 20.24 -20.48
C ILE A 20 7.27 19.12 -19.84
N ARG A 21 5.97 19.36 -19.61
CA ARG A 21 5.04 18.36 -19.06
C ARG A 21 4.87 17.17 -20.01
N LYS A 22 4.73 17.42 -21.31
CA LYS A 22 4.64 16.35 -22.31
C LYS A 22 5.90 15.48 -22.30
N ILE A 23 7.08 16.08 -22.36
CA ILE A 23 8.37 15.37 -22.28
C ILE A 23 8.44 14.53 -21.00
N PHE A 24 8.04 15.10 -19.86
CA PHE A 24 8.01 14.37 -18.60
C PHE A 24 7.07 13.16 -18.62
N PHE A 25 5.90 13.27 -19.23
CA PHE A 25 4.95 12.15 -19.34
C PHE A 25 5.35 11.09 -20.37
N GLU A 26 6.11 11.44 -21.41
CA GLU A 26 6.69 10.47 -22.35
C GLU A 26 7.82 9.67 -21.69
N CYS A 27 8.67 10.30 -20.88
CA CYS A 27 9.84 9.63 -20.31
C CYS A 27 9.63 9.04 -18.90
N LEU A 28 8.66 9.57 -18.14
CA LEU A 28 8.37 9.19 -16.75
C LEU A 28 9.59 9.24 -15.81
N GLU A 29 10.58 10.08 -16.12
CA GLU A 29 11.81 10.22 -15.34
C GLU A 29 11.57 11.06 -14.07
N ILE A 30 11.31 10.38 -12.96
CA ILE A 30 10.99 10.99 -11.66
C ILE A 30 12.11 11.89 -11.11
N ASN A 31 13.35 11.75 -11.59
CA ASN A 31 14.45 12.65 -11.23
C ASN A 31 14.48 13.95 -12.06
N LEU A 32 13.70 14.08 -13.14
CA LEU A 32 13.70 15.29 -13.98
C LEU A 32 13.41 16.59 -13.19
N PRO A 33 12.44 16.64 -12.26
CA PRO A 33 12.26 17.81 -11.38
C PRO A 33 13.52 18.21 -10.59
N ARG A 34 14.48 17.31 -10.39
CA ARG A 34 15.71 17.61 -9.63
C ARG A 34 16.78 18.31 -10.48
N ALA A 35 16.62 18.34 -11.80
CA ALA A 35 17.57 18.97 -12.70
C ALA A 35 17.53 20.49 -12.64
N SER A 36 16.38 21.08 -12.29
CA SER A 36 16.17 22.53 -12.22
C SER A 36 15.03 22.89 -11.27
N LEU A 37 15.18 23.99 -10.53
CA LEU A 37 14.11 24.55 -9.69
C LEU A 37 12.90 24.98 -10.54
N TYR A 38 13.13 25.52 -11.73
CA TYR A 38 12.07 25.96 -12.63
C TYR A 38 11.23 24.76 -13.09
N ILE A 39 11.89 23.69 -13.54
CA ILE A 39 11.22 22.44 -13.92
C ILE A 39 10.51 21.81 -12.72
N ALA A 40 11.14 21.86 -11.53
CA ALA A 40 10.51 21.39 -10.30
C ALA A 40 9.18 22.08 -10.03
N GLN A 41 9.13 23.41 -10.16
CA GLN A 41 7.92 24.20 -9.93
C GLN A 41 6.81 23.84 -10.94
N ILE A 42 7.16 23.64 -12.21
CA ILE A 42 6.22 23.25 -13.27
C ILE A 42 5.58 21.87 -13.02
N LEU A 43 6.40 20.92 -12.58
CA LEU A 43 6.01 19.51 -12.39
C LEU A 43 5.47 19.22 -10.98
N SER A 44 5.61 20.15 -10.03
CA SER A 44 5.09 20.04 -8.67
C SER A 44 3.61 20.37 -8.59
N ASP A 45 2.80 19.64 -9.34
CA ASP A 45 1.35 19.83 -9.44
C ASP A 45 0.62 18.56 -8.97
N GLU A 46 -0.47 18.74 -8.22
CA GLU A 46 -1.22 17.60 -7.67
C GLU A 46 -1.82 16.70 -8.77
N HIS A 47 -2.20 17.25 -9.92
CA HIS A 47 -2.69 16.48 -11.06
C HIS A 47 -1.58 15.63 -11.67
N VAL A 48 -0.38 16.18 -11.81
CA VAL A 48 0.81 15.45 -12.27
C VAL A 48 1.05 14.25 -11.35
N TYR A 49 1.07 14.46 -10.04
CA TYR A 49 1.26 13.38 -9.07
C TYR A 49 0.13 12.34 -9.10
N THR A 50 -1.12 12.79 -9.27
CA THR A 50 -2.29 11.93 -9.38
C THR A 50 -2.19 11.03 -10.61
N TRP A 51 -1.81 11.58 -11.77
CA TRP A 51 -1.66 10.79 -13.00
C TRP A 51 -0.47 9.83 -12.92
N LEU A 52 0.64 10.22 -12.29
CA LEU A 52 1.76 9.31 -12.00
C LEU A 52 1.32 8.14 -11.11
N ILE A 53 0.49 8.38 -10.10
CA ILE A 53 -0.05 7.30 -9.27
C ILE A 53 -0.97 6.39 -10.09
N ARG A 54 -1.86 6.96 -10.91
CA ARG A 54 -2.79 6.18 -11.74
C ARG A 54 -2.06 5.32 -12.78
N VAL A 55 -1.04 5.85 -13.48
CA VAL A 55 -0.28 5.04 -14.45
C VAL A 55 0.55 3.96 -13.76
N ALA A 56 1.05 4.22 -12.54
CA ALA A 56 1.92 3.27 -11.86
C ALA A 56 1.17 2.21 -11.04
N PHE A 57 0.04 2.54 -10.42
CA PHE A 57 -0.59 1.72 -9.37
C PHE A 57 -2.00 1.21 -9.71
N CYS A 58 -2.54 1.45 -10.91
CA CYS A 58 -3.77 0.76 -11.34
C CYS A 58 -3.54 -0.75 -11.51
N SER A 59 -4.57 -1.55 -11.24
CA SER A 59 -4.56 -2.99 -11.47
C SER A 59 -4.56 -3.32 -12.97
N LEU A 60 -3.79 -4.35 -13.35
CA LEU A 60 -3.78 -4.89 -14.71
C LEU A 60 -4.98 -5.84 -14.87
N ASN A 61 -6.08 -5.32 -15.42
CA ASN A 61 -7.27 -6.10 -15.74
C ASN A 61 -7.46 -6.16 -17.25
N GLU A 62 -7.71 -7.35 -17.80
CA GLU A 62 -7.98 -7.53 -19.24
C GLU A 62 -9.17 -6.69 -19.69
N SER A 63 -10.22 -6.61 -18.86
CA SER A 63 -11.38 -5.78 -19.13
C SER A 63 -11.07 -4.27 -19.18
N SER A 64 -9.89 -3.82 -18.74
CA SER A 64 -9.48 -2.40 -18.76
C SER A 64 -8.74 -1.98 -20.03
N ARG A 65 -8.44 -2.90 -20.95
CA ARG A 65 -7.66 -2.60 -22.17
C ARG A 65 -8.31 -1.59 -23.09
N THR A 66 -9.64 -1.52 -23.10
CA THR A 66 -10.40 -0.66 -24.02
C THR A 66 -11.38 0.21 -23.24
N GLY A 67 -11.34 1.53 -23.50
CA GLY A 67 -12.34 2.48 -22.99
C GLY A 67 -12.31 2.75 -21.48
N PHE A 68 -11.39 2.12 -20.72
CA PHE A 68 -11.22 2.37 -19.29
C PHE A 68 -10.44 3.67 -19.04
N PHE A 69 -9.22 3.79 -19.58
CA PHE A 69 -8.38 4.98 -19.41
C PHE A 69 -8.87 6.15 -20.28
N THR A 70 -9.94 6.82 -19.84
CA THR A 70 -10.46 8.01 -20.50
C THR A 70 -9.50 9.20 -20.38
N PRO A 71 -9.49 10.18 -21.30
CA PRO A 71 -8.58 11.33 -21.23
C PRO A 71 -8.66 12.15 -19.94
N SER A 72 -9.84 12.18 -19.28
CA SER A 72 -10.02 12.85 -17.98
C SER A 72 -9.46 12.06 -16.80
N PHE A 73 -9.29 10.74 -16.96
CA PHE A 73 -8.74 9.86 -15.94
C PHE A 73 -7.22 9.70 -16.10
N LEU A 74 -6.75 9.49 -17.32
CA LEU A 74 -5.33 9.40 -17.66
C LEU A 74 -5.10 10.09 -19.02
N PRO A 75 -4.56 11.30 -19.04
CA PRO A 75 -4.41 12.07 -20.28
C PRO A 75 -3.23 11.58 -21.12
N SER A 76 -3.34 11.71 -22.45
CA SER A 76 -2.20 11.52 -23.37
C SER A 76 -1.04 12.47 -23.00
N PRO A 77 0.23 12.03 -23.07
CA PRO A 77 0.71 10.77 -23.64
C PRO A 77 0.75 9.56 -22.69
N LEU A 78 0.23 9.69 -21.47
CA LEU A 78 0.26 8.59 -20.51
C LEU A 78 -0.60 7.43 -20.98
N ASP A 79 0.04 6.27 -21.11
CA ASP A 79 -0.63 5.01 -21.43
C ASP A 79 -0.18 3.93 -20.45
N PHE A 80 -1.13 3.44 -19.66
CA PHE A 80 -0.91 2.38 -18.68
C PHE A 80 -0.41 1.08 -19.32
N PHE A 81 -0.87 0.74 -20.52
CA PHE A 81 -0.53 -0.52 -21.19
C PHE A 81 0.77 -0.43 -21.99
N ALA A 82 1.25 0.78 -22.28
CA ALA A 82 2.55 0.98 -22.94
C ALA A 82 3.74 0.78 -21.99
N VAL A 83 3.53 0.93 -20.67
CA VAL A 83 4.61 0.75 -19.67
C VAL A 83 4.83 -0.74 -19.40
N SER A 84 6.03 -1.24 -19.68
CA SER A 84 6.37 -2.64 -19.41
C SER A 84 6.27 -2.97 -17.91
N SER A 85 6.07 -4.24 -17.57
CA SER A 85 5.97 -4.67 -16.16
C SER A 85 7.22 -4.26 -15.35
N SER A 86 8.41 -4.37 -15.95
CA SER A 86 9.67 -4.01 -15.28
C SER A 86 9.82 -2.50 -15.08
N ASP A 87 9.42 -1.69 -16.07
CA ASP A 87 9.47 -0.23 -15.99
C ASP A 87 8.47 0.28 -14.98
N ARG A 88 7.27 -0.32 -14.94
CA ARG A 88 6.25 -0.02 -13.95
C ARG A 88 6.73 -0.30 -12.53
N THR A 89 7.42 -1.42 -12.29
CA THR A 89 8.02 -1.70 -10.97
C THR A 89 9.05 -0.64 -10.58
N ARG A 90 9.91 -0.19 -11.52
CA ARG A 90 10.88 0.88 -11.26
C ARG A 90 10.21 2.22 -10.99
N LEU A 91 9.15 2.53 -11.74
CA LEU A 91 8.33 3.73 -11.55
C LEU A 91 7.64 3.72 -10.18
N GLN A 92 6.98 2.62 -9.81
CA GLN A 92 6.36 2.43 -8.51
C GLN A 92 7.38 2.64 -7.38
N ALA A 93 8.55 2.00 -7.45
CA ALA A 93 9.59 2.15 -6.44
C ALA A 93 10.08 3.61 -6.32
N SER A 94 10.23 4.30 -7.46
CA SER A 94 10.65 5.71 -7.51
C SER A 94 9.60 6.64 -6.92
N ILE A 95 8.33 6.46 -7.28
CA ILE A 95 7.19 7.23 -6.75
C ILE A 95 7.08 7.02 -5.23
N LEU A 96 7.12 5.77 -4.75
CA LEU A 96 7.06 5.48 -3.31
C LEU A 96 8.21 6.13 -2.54
N GLY A 97 9.36 6.35 -3.18
CA GLY A 97 10.50 7.09 -2.60
C GLY A 97 10.30 8.60 -2.48
N CYS A 98 9.40 9.19 -3.27
CA CYS A 98 9.21 10.64 -3.35
C CYS A 98 8.52 11.22 -2.12
N ARG A 99 8.89 12.45 -1.70
CA ARG A 99 8.27 13.11 -0.53
C ARG A 99 6.79 13.44 -0.75
N TRP A 100 6.40 13.79 -1.98
CA TRP A 100 5.01 14.11 -2.34
C TRP A 100 4.09 12.88 -2.34
N CYS A 101 4.64 11.66 -2.48
CA CYS A 101 3.86 10.43 -2.40
C CYS A 101 3.52 10.15 -0.93
N THR A 102 2.33 10.58 -0.53
CA THR A 102 1.81 10.52 0.84
C THR A 102 0.55 9.66 0.90
N LEU A 103 0.15 9.24 2.11
CA LEU A 103 -1.08 8.49 2.30
C LEU A 103 -2.33 9.27 1.85
N PRO A 104 -2.54 10.56 2.20
CA PRO A 104 -3.74 11.28 1.77
C PRO A 104 -3.88 11.33 0.25
N LEU A 105 -2.78 11.58 -0.48
CA LEU A 105 -2.79 11.57 -1.93
C LEU A 105 -3.10 10.18 -2.50
N MET A 106 -2.51 9.13 -1.91
CA MET A 106 -2.82 7.75 -2.29
C MET A 106 -4.31 7.45 -2.07
N ARG A 107 -4.86 7.74 -0.89
CA ARG A 107 -6.29 7.55 -0.55
C ARG A 107 -7.22 8.32 -1.48
N LYS A 108 -6.88 9.57 -1.84
CA LYS A 108 -7.61 10.34 -2.86
C LYS A 108 -7.64 9.58 -4.19
N CYS A 109 -6.48 9.11 -4.66
CA CYS A 109 -6.41 8.33 -5.90
C CYS A 109 -7.19 7.01 -5.81
N GLN A 110 -7.22 6.34 -4.64
CA GLN A 110 -8.02 5.12 -4.45
C GLN A 110 -9.52 5.40 -4.60
N ARG A 111 -10.02 6.44 -3.93
CA ARG A 111 -11.44 6.83 -3.99
C ARG A 111 -11.84 7.14 -5.43
N GLU A 112 -11.09 8.03 -6.09
CA GLU A 112 -11.36 8.44 -7.48
C GLU A 112 -11.27 7.27 -8.46
N TYR A 113 -10.37 6.31 -8.22
CA TYR A 113 -10.27 5.10 -9.03
C TYR A 113 -11.53 4.23 -8.88
N ILE A 114 -12.01 4.02 -7.65
CA ILE A 114 -13.23 3.24 -7.41
C ILE A 114 -14.46 3.92 -8.03
N GLU A 115 -14.60 5.24 -7.87
CA GLU A 115 -15.64 6.03 -8.54
C GLU A 115 -15.58 5.90 -10.07
N HIS A 116 -14.37 5.95 -10.63
CA HIS A 116 -14.14 5.79 -12.05
C HIS A 116 -14.56 4.39 -12.55
N VAL A 117 -14.19 3.34 -11.80
CA VAL A 117 -14.60 1.96 -12.09
C VAL A 117 -16.11 1.81 -12.05
N ILE A 118 -16.78 2.33 -11.01
CA ILE A 118 -18.24 2.31 -10.90
C ILE A 118 -18.87 3.03 -12.10
N ARG A 119 -18.39 4.23 -12.43
CA ARG A 119 -18.92 5.03 -13.53
C ARG A 119 -18.87 4.31 -14.86
N LEU A 120 -17.79 3.55 -15.14
CA LEU A 120 -17.61 2.88 -16.43
C LEU A 120 -18.18 1.47 -16.46
N LYS A 121 -17.85 0.66 -15.45
CA LYS A 121 -18.19 -0.77 -15.41
C LYS A 121 -19.59 -1.04 -14.88
N CYS A 122 -20.10 -0.18 -13.99
CA CYS A 122 -21.46 -0.32 -13.47
C CYS A 122 -22.50 0.52 -14.27
N ARG A 123 -22.10 1.21 -15.35
CA ARG A 123 -22.98 2.11 -16.11
C ARG A 123 -24.26 1.42 -16.59
N ASN A 124 -24.10 0.23 -17.18
CA ASN A 124 -25.17 -0.51 -17.83
C ASN A 124 -25.80 -1.57 -16.91
N LEU A 125 -25.33 -1.67 -15.66
CA LEU A 125 -25.87 -2.62 -14.70
C LEU A 125 -27.17 -2.08 -14.09
N ARG A 126 -28.13 -2.97 -13.89
CA ARG A 126 -29.41 -2.66 -13.24
C ARG A 126 -29.29 -2.90 -11.74
N PHE A 127 -29.60 -1.88 -10.94
CA PHE A 127 -29.55 -1.94 -9.47
C PHE A 127 -30.90 -1.61 -8.88
N ALA A 128 -31.19 -2.12 -7.68
CA ALA A 128 -32.25 -1.56 -6.86
C ALA A 128 -31.93 -0.10 -6.51
N PRO A 129 -32.94 0.80 -6.35
CA PRO A 129 -32.70 2.21 -6.06
C PRO A 129 -31.80 2.45 -4.84
N GLU A 130 -31.99 1.67 -3.77
CA GLU A 130 -31.21 1.82 -2.54
C GLU A 130 -29.75 1.38 -2.70
N ASP A 131 -29.51 0.33 -3.48
CA ASP A 131 -28.16 -0.12 -3.79
C ASP A 131 -27.44 0.86 -4.72
N ARG A 132 -28.17 1.49 -5.65
CA ARG A 132 -27.63 2.56 -6.48
C ARG A 132 -27.22 3.77 -5.63
N LYS A 133 -28.02 4.15 -4.64
CA LYS A 133 -27.74 5.26 -3.73
C LYS A 133 -26.47 5.03 -2.91
N LYS A 134 -26.24 3.79 -2.45
CA LYS A 134 -24.99 3.39 -1.77
C LYS A 134 -23.77 3.57 -2.67
N LEU A 135 -23.88 3.26 -3.95
CA LEU A 135 -22.77 3.40 -4.91
C LEU A 135 -22.46 4.85 -5.30
N THR A 136 -23.41 5.78 -5.15
CA THR A 136 -23.22 7.18 -5.52
C THR A 136 -22.63 8.05 -4.40
N ASN A 137 -22.67 7.60 -3.14
CA ASN A 137 -22.10 8.32 -2.00
C ASN A 137 -21.19 7.40 -1.19
N LEU A 138 -19.90 7.40 -1.55
CA LEU A 138 -18.88 6.57 -0.89
C LEU A 138 -18.04 7.34 0.13
N ASP A 139 -18.21 8.67 0.24
CA ASP A 139 -17.35 9.52 1.08
C ASP A 139 -17.41 9.14 2.56
N ALA A 140 -18.62 8.84 3.05
CA ALA A 140 -18.80 8.38 4.43
C ALA A 140 -18.08 7.05 4.68
N ALA A 141 -18.02 6.16 3.69
CA ALA A 141 -17.33 4.88 3.81
C ALA A 141 -15.80 5.06 3.80
N PHE A 142 -15.27 5.90 2.91
CA PHE A 142 -13.84 6.23 2.87
C PHE A 142 -13.35 7.05 4.08
N SER A 143 -14.25 7.62 4.87
CA SER A 143 -13.92 8.31 6.13
C SER A 143 -13.75 7.34 7.31
N ARG A 144 -14.23 6.09 7.18
CA ARG A 144 -14.28 5.08 8.26
C ARG A 144 -13.38 3.87 7.98
N LEU A 145 -12.20 4.10 7.40
CA LEU A 145 -11.32 3.02 6.93
C LEU A 145 -10.87 2.04 8.01
N GLY A 146 -10.82 2.45 9.27
CA GLY A 146 -10.47 1.57 10.39
C GLY A 146 -11.52 0.52 10.74
N ASP A 147 -12.78 0.76 10.37
CA ASP A 147 -13.90 -0.14 10.67
C ASP A 147 -14.01 -1.29 9.64
N TRP A 148 -13.37 -1.12 8.49
CA TRP A 148 -13.44 -2.02 7.35
C TRP A 148 -12.41 -3.14 7.41
N ASP A 149 -12.53 -4.10 6.50
CA ASP A 149 -11.61 -5.23 6.39
C ASP A 149 -10.15 -4.76 6.23
N GLN A 150 -9.33 -5.07 7.24
CA GLN A 150 -7.90 -4.77 7.26
C GLN A 150 -7.06 -5.83 6.50
N ALA A 151 -7.72 -6.77 5.83
CA ALA A 151 -7.14 -7.93 5.18
C ALA A 151 -6.23 -8.73 6.13
N PRO A 152 -6.75 -9.25 7.26
CA PRO A 152 -5.95 -9.96 8.25
C PRO A 152 -5.22 -11.14 7.61
N GLY A 153 -3.94 -11.30 7.91
CA GLY A 153 -3.11 -12.33 7.28
C GLY A 153 -2.81 -12.09 5.78
N GLY A 154 -3.07 -10.88 5.27
CA GLY A 154 -2.95 -10.54 3.86
C GLY A 154 -4.07 -11.09 2.98
N ARG A 155 -5.19 -11.54 3.58
CA ARG A 155 -6.33 -12.10 2.86
C ARG A 155 -7.55 -11.21 3.04
N ARG A 156 -8.23 -10.91 1.93
CA ARG A 156 -9.47 -10.13 1.90
C ARG A 156 -10.65 -11.04 2.19
N GLY A 157 -11.62 -10.52 2.93
CA GLY A 157 -12.94 -11.10 3.11
C GLY A 157 -13.83 -10.92 1.88
N LYS A 158 -15.15 -11.06 2.06
CA LYS A 158 -16.11 -11.07 0.94
C LYS A 158 -16.36 -9.69 0.30
N GLY A 159 -16.00 -8.60 0.98
CA GLY A 159 -16.29 -7.22 0.61
C GLY A 159 -16.87 -6.45 1.79
N ASP A 160 -16.50 -5.18 1.94
CA ASP A 160 -17.05 -4.28 2.96
C ASP A 160 -18.46 -3.81 2.58
N LEU A 161 -18.64 -3.50 1.30
CA LEU A 161 -19.93 -3.22 0.69
C LEU A 161 -20.18 -4.22 -0.43
N ILE A 162 -21.32 -4.91 -0.38
CA ILE A 162 -21.77 -5.83 -1.42
C ILE A 162 -23.18 -5.40 -1.84
N VAL A 163 -23.34 -5.07 -3.12
CA VAL A 163 -24.64 -4.73 -3.70
C VAL A 163 -25.02 -5.70 -4.80
N ALA A 164 -26.31 -5.98 -4.92
CA ALA A 164 -26.84 -6.83 -5.98
C ALA A 164 -27.03 -6.01 -7.25
N ALA A 165 -26.70 -6.60 -8.39
CA ALA A 165 -26.88 -6.02 -9.71
C ALA A 165 -27.42 -7.07 -10.67
N LYS A 166 -28.03 -6.63 -11.76
CA LYS A 166 -28.34 -7.51 -12.90
C LYS A 166 -27.60 -7.03 -14.15
N ALA A 167 -27.11 -8.00 -14.90
CA ALA A 167 -26.50 -7.77 -16.20
C ALA A 167 -27.50 -7.10 -17.18
N PRO A 168 -27.00 -6.38 -18.19
CA PRO A 168 -27.84 -5.71 -19.19
C PRO A 168 -28.43 -6.67 -20.23
N ASP A 169 -28.07 -7.95 -20.18
CA ASP A 169 -28.55 -8.98 -21.09
C ASP A 169 -30.06 -9.26 -20.93
N ALA A 170 -30.65 -9.87 -21.96
CA ALA A 170 -32.08 -10.22 -21.98
C ALA A 170 -32.47 -11.13 -20.81
N ASN A 171 -31.56 -12.00 -20.38
CA ASN A 171 -31.78 -12.93 -19.26
C ASN A 171 -31.56 -12.29 -17.88
N GLY A 172 -30.92 -11.12 -17.81
CA GLY A 172 -30.73 -10.37 -16.56
C GLY A 172 -29.92 -11.14 -15.53
N SER A 173 -28.79 -11.70 -15.95
CA SER A 173 -27.94 -12.55 -15.11
C SER A 173 -27.58 -11.84 -13.80
N ASP A 174 -27.69 -12.55 -12.68
CA ASP A 174 -27.43 -11.97 -11.36
C ASP A 174 -25.93 -11.70 -11.19
N LEU A 175 -25.61 -10.51 -10.69
CA LEU A 175 -24.26 -10.04 -10.43
C LEU A 175 -24.18 -9.43 -9.03
N LYS A 176 -22.96 -9.37 -8.50
CA LYS A 176 -22.62 -8.68 -7.25
C LYS A 176 -21.48 -7.72 -7.51
N VAL A 177 -21.63 -6.49 -7.03
CA VAL A 177 -20.54 -5.52 -6.95
C VAL A 177 -20.05 -5.50 -5.51
N ALA A 178 -18.81 -5.95 -5.30
CA ALA A 178 -18.14 -5.98 -4.00
C ALA A 178 -17.05 -4.90 -3.96
N ILE A 179 -17.01 -4.11 -2.89
CA ILE A 179 -16.03 -3.05 -2.67
C ILE A 179 -15.29 -3.34 -1.36
N TRP A 180 -13.97 -3.20 -1.37
CA TRP A 180 -13.12 -3.20 -0.18
C TRP A 180 -12.47 -1.82 -0.06
N PHE A 181 -12.93 -1.01 0.90
CA PHE A 181 -12.57 0.40 1.00
C PHE A 181 -11.12 0.56 1.45
N ASN A 182 -10.67 -0.21 2.44
CA ASN A 182 -9.33 -0.06 2.99
C ASN A 182 -8.22 -0.44 2.00
N VAL A 183 -8.43 -1.44 1.15
CA VAL A 183 -7.45 -1.81 0.11
C VAL A 183 -7.69 -1.10 -1.23
N GLY A 184 -8.77 -0.31 -1.34
CA GLY A 184 -9.13 0.39 -2.57
C GLY A 184 -9.41 -0.56 -3.73
N ALA A 185 -10.22 -1.59 -3.49
CA ALA A 185 -10.54 -2.62 -4.49
C ALA A 185 -12.04 -2.71 -4.78
N LEU A 186 -12.39 -3.07 -6.01
CA LEU A 186 -13.75 -3.34 -6.47
C LEU A 186 -13.75 -4.53 -7.42
N GLN A 187 -14.71 -5.44 -7.23
CA GLN A 187 -14.95 -6.57 -8.11
C GLN A 187 -16.42 -6.65 -8.51
N ILE A 188 -16.67 -6.94 -9.79
CA ILE A 188 -17.98 -7.32 -10.30
C ILE A 188 -17.92 -8.81 -10.60
N ARG A 189 -18.80 -9.60 -9.99
CA ARG A 189 -18.76 -11.07 -10.10
C ARG A 189 -20.15 -11.69 -10.05
N GLU A 190 -20.26 -12.90 -10.56
CA GLU A 190 -21.45 -13.73 -10.40
C GLU A 190 -21.59 -14.21 -8.94
N PRO A 191 -22.83 -14.50 -8.47
CA PRO A 191 -23.08 -15.15 -7.19
C PRO A 191 -22.52 -16.57 -7.15
N SER A 192 -21.24 -16.71 -6.79
CA SER A 192 -20.59 -18.01 -6.58
C SER A 192 -20.20 -18.22 -5.12
N PRO A 193 -20.28 -19.47 -4.60
CA PRO A 193 -19.67 -19.82 -3.32
C PRO A 193 -18.13 -19.86 -3.38
N ILE A 194 -17.55 -20.01 -4.58
CA ILE A 194 -16.11 -20.03 -4.84
C ILE A 194 -15.70 -18.67 -5.42
N TYR A 195 -14.73 -18.02 -4.77
CA TYR A 195 -14.25 -16.69 -5.15
C TYR A 195 -13.01 -16.80 -6.05
N TYR A 196 -13.14 -16.35 -7.29
CA TYR A 196 -12.00 -16.15 -8.20
C TYR A 196 -11.62 -14.67 -8.24
N GLU A 197 -10.33 -14.36 -8.17
CA GLU A 197 -9.81 -12.97 -8.26
C GLU A 197 -9.65 -12.51 -9.72
N ILE A 198 -10.71 -12.68 -10.52
CA ILE A 198 -10.73 -12.22 -11.92
C ILE A 198 -11.29 -10.80 -11.96
N ASP A 199 -10.69 -9.93 -12.78
CA ASP A 199 -11.08 -8.53 -12.99
C ASP A 199 -11.26 -7.74 -11.69
N LEU A 200 -10.29 -7.88 -10.77
CA LEU A 200 -10.26 -7.12 -9.54
C LEU A 200 -9.66 -5.74 -9.79
N PHE A 201 -10.49 -4.71 -9.82
CA PHE A 201 -10.04 -3.33 -9.96
C PHE A 201 -9.48 -2.84 -8.64
N ARG A 202 -8.18 -2.58 -8.58
CA ARG A 202 -7.51 -2.11 -7.37
C ARG A 202 -6.53 -0.97 -7.61
N LEU A 203 -6.47 -0.04 -6.65
CA LEU A 203 -5.41 0.94 -6.50
C LEU A 203 -5.13 1.10 -4.98
N PRO A 204 -3.88 1.04 -4.50
CA PRO A 204 -2.68 0.70 -5.27
C PRO A 204 -2.62 -0.80 -5.57
N CYS A 205 -2.08 -1.13 -6.73
CA CYS A 205 -1.82 -2.49 -7.15
C CYS A 205 -0.38 -2.59 -7.65
N CYS A 206 0.44 -3.35 -6.94
CA CYS A 206 1.81 -3.66 -7.35
C CYS A 206 1.87 -5.00 -8.09
N ALA A 207 2.91 -5.20 -8.91
CA ALA A 207 3.09 -6.46 -9.62
C ALA A 207 3.35 -7.61 -8.63
N VAL A 208 2.72 -8.76 -8.87
CA VAL A 208 2.88 -9.94 -8.02
C VAL A 208 4.28 -10.54 -8.22
N GLU A 209 4.70 -10.75 -9.47
CA GLU A 209 5.98 -11.39 -9.80
C GLU A 209 7.20 -10.52 -9.52
N ASN A 210 7.08 -9.20 -9.77
CA ASN A 210 8.18 -8.26 -9.58
C ASN A 210 7.70 -7.03 -8.80
N PRO A 211 7.40 -7.17 -7.50
CA PRO A 211 6.94 -6.06 -6.67
C PRO A 211 7.99 -4.96 -6.53
N PRO A 212 7.59 -3.70 -6.30
CA PRO A 212 8.53 -2.65 -5.94
C PRO A 212 9.04 -2.86 -4.53
N ARG A 213 10.23 -2.32 -4.25
CA ARG A 213 10.81 -2.33 -2.92
C ARG A 213 10.11 -1.33 -2.02
N MET A 214 9.74 -1.73 -0.80
CA MET A 214 9.21 -0.84 0.23
C MET A 214 10.18 0.33 0.47
N PRO A 215 9.76 1.60 0.37
CA PRO A 215 10.66 2.73 0.48
C PRO A 215 11.23 2.87 1.89
N ARG A 216 12.50 3.29 2.00
CA ARG A 216 13.17 3.48 3.30
C ARG A 216 12.41 4.46 4.20
N LYS A 217 11.79 5.49 3.62
CA LYS A 217 11.05 6.51 4.37
C LYS A 217 9.90 5.94 5.20
N LEU A 218 9.32 4.79 4.82
CA LEU A 218 8.24 4.12 5.55
C LEU A 218 8.73 3.11 6.60
N LEU A 219 10.03 2.81 6.63
CA LEU A 219 10.64 1.83 7.54
C LEU A 219 11.56 2.47 8.60
N HIS A 220 11.49 3.78 8.78
CA HIS A 220 12.32 4.51 9.74
C HIS A 220 11.45 5.50 10.52
N PRO A 221 11.90 5.97 11.71
CA PRO A 221 11.23 7.06 12.41
C PRO A 221 11.22 8.38 11.59
N PRO A 222 10.41 9.38 11.97
CA PRO A 222 9.41 9.32 13.06
C PRO A 222 8.23 8.43 12.67
N TRP A 223 7.70 7.68 13.64
CA TRP A 223 6.51 6.86 13.49
C TRP A 223 5.28 7.71 13.77
N THR A 224 4.35 7.74 12.83
CA THR A 224 3.07 8.44 12.98
C THR A 224 1.94 7.48 12.59
N PRO A 225 0.71 7.69 13.09
CA PRO A 225 -0.43 6.86 12.70
C PRO A 225 -0.63 6.79 11.19
N VAL A 226 -0.51 7.93 10.50
CA VAL A 226 -0.59 8.07 9.03
C VAL A 226 0.48 7.25 8.32
N LYS A 227 1.71 7.26 8.85
CA LYS A 227 2.82 6.50 8.26
C LYS A 227 2.65 5.00 8.44
N LEU A 228 2.20 4.57 9.61
CA LEU A 228 1.96 3.16 9.91
C LEU A 228 0.77 2.62 9.10
N GLU A 229 -0.24 3.45 8.85
CA GLU A 229 -1.32 3.11 7.93
C GLU A 229 -0.82 3.01 6.48
N PHE A 230 0.04 3.94 6.04
CA PHE A 230 0.61 3.85 4.69
C PHE A 230 1.48 2.60 4.50
N LEU A 231 2.27 2.27 5.54
CA LEU A 231 3.04 1.04 5.58
C LEU A 231 2.12 -0.18 5.49
N ALA A 232 1.03 -0.22 6.27
CA ALA A 232 0.08 -1.32 6.26
C ALA A 232 -0.59 -1.50 4.89
N LEU A 233 -1.02 -0.42 4.25
CA LEU A 233 -1.62 -0.43 2.90
C LEU A 233 -0.68 -1.06 1.86
N LEU A 234 0.64 -0.83 2.00
CA LEU A 234 1.65 -1.31 1.05
C LEU A 234 2.34 -2.61 1.48
N ALA A 235 2.07 -3.13 2.68
CA ALA A 235 2.85 -4.22 3.28
C ALA A 235 2.81 -5.52 2.46
N THR A 236 1.71 -5.76 1.77
CA THR A 236 1.50 -6.90 0.85
C THR A 236 1.69 -6.54 -0.62
N GLU A 237 1.84 -5.26 -0.95
CA GLU A 237 2.06 -4.77 -2.31
C GLU A 237 3.56 -4.64 -2.64
N ALA A 238 4.35 -4.13 -1.69
CA ALA A 238 5.77 -3.89 -1.84
C ALA A 238 6.59 -4.80 -0.93
N TYR A 239 7.73 -5.28 -1.42
CA TYR A 239 8.57 -6.19 -0.63
C TYR A 239 9.48 -5.43 0.34
N ILE A 240 9.62 -5.96 1.55
CA ILE A 240 10.50 -5.37 2.58
C ILE A 240 11.91 -5.92 2.44
N ASP A 241 12.04 -7.25 2.37
CA ASP A 241 13.31 -7.96 2.33
C ASP A 241 13.54 -8.64 0.98
N GLU A 242 14.80 -8.63 0.52
CA GLU A 242 15.20 -9.30 -0.73
C GLU A 242 15.16 -10.82 -0.58
N ASP A 243 15.42 -11.33 0.63
CA ASP A 243 15.64 -12.75 0.91
C ASP A 243 15.15 -13.16 2.31
N ASN A 244 15.37 -14.42 2.65
CA ASN A 244 15.03 -15.01 3.95
C ASN A 244 15.99 -14.62 5.08
N SER A 245 16.94 -13.69 4.85
CA SER A 245 17.73 -13.12 5.95
C SER A 245 16.90 -12.14 6.78
N TYR A 246 15.84 -11.57 6.21
CA TYR A 246 14.96 -10.58 6.86
C TYR A 246 15.70 -9.35 7.38
N ALA A 247 16.79 -8.93 6.71
CA ALA A 247 17.71 -7.92 7.23
C ALA A 247 17.04 -6.56 7.56
N ARG A 248 16.09 -6.10 6.74
CA ARG A 248 15.40 -4.82 6.95
C ARG A 248 14.31 -4.96 7.99
N SER A 249 13.42 -5.94 7.86
CA SER A 249 12.35 -6.16 8.84
C SER A 249 12.89 -6.41 10.25
N LYS A 250 14.00 -7.15 10.38
CA LYS A 250 14.70 -7.31 11.68
C LYS A 250 15.22 -6.00 12.24
N ARG A 251 15.85 -5.17 11.39
CA ARG A 251 16.44 -3.90 11.82
C ARG A 251 15.37 -2.95 12.36
N VAL A 252 14.22 -2.88 11.69
CA VAL A 252 13.09 -2.04 12.11
C VAL A 252 12.63 -2.44 13.52
N LEU A 253 12.32 -3.72 13.76
CA LEU A 253 11.86 -4.16 15.09
C LEU A 253 12.91 -3.95 16.17
N ARG A 254 14.18 -4.25 15.90
CA ARG A 254 15.27 -3.99 16.87
C ARG A 254 15.36 -2.51 17.24
N GLN A 255 15.19 -1.62 16.27
CA GLN A 255 15.23 -0.19 16.52
C GLN A 255 14.04 0.25 17.39
N VAL A 256 12.83 -0.21 17.08
CA VAL A 256 11.62 0.12 17.85
C VAL A 256 11.70 -0.41 19.29
N ILE A 257 12.23 -1.62 19.50
CA ILE A 257 12.50 -2.15 20.85
C ILE A 257 13.49 -1.27 21.60
N ARG A 258 14.61 -0.91 20.95
CA ARG A 258 15.64 -0.05 21.53
C ARG A 258 15.10 1.34 21.90
N ASP A 259 14.22 1.89 21.05
CA ASP A 259 13.59 3.19 21.25
C ASP A 259 12.39 3.13 22.21
N ARG A 260 12.05 1.94 22.74
CA ARG A 260 10.96 1.69 23.70
C ARG A 260 9.58 2.13 23.20
N ASP A 261 9.37 2.15 21.88
CA ASP A 261 8.07 2.48 21.25
C ASP A 261 7.18 1.22 21.12
N PHE A 262 6.55 0.85 22.23
CA PHE A 262 5.71 -0.35 22.32
C PHE A 262 4.48 -0.32 21.38
N PRO A 263 3.72 0.79 21.25
CA PRO A 263 2.58 0.85 20.34
C PRO A 263 2.97 0.57 18.88
N THR A 264 4.08 1.14 18.41
CA THR A 264 4.58 0.86 17.06
C THR A 264 5.03 -0.60 16.93
N PHE A 265 5.70 -1.15 17.95
CA PHE A 265 6.14 -2.54 17.95
C PHE A 265 4.98 -3.52 17.78
N GLN A 266 3.93 -3.37 18.58
CA GLN A 266 2.73 -4.19 18.50
C GLN A 266 2.09 -4.09 17.10
N ARG A 267 1.96 -2.87 16.57
CA ARG A 267 1.36 -2.66 15.24
C ARG A 267 2.18 -3.32 14.14
N LEU A 268 3.51 -3.18 14.14
CA LEU A 268 4.39 -3.79 13.15
C LEU A 268 4.34 -5.31 13.20
N LEU A 269 4.36 -5.92 14.39
CA LEU A 269 4.27 -7.38 14.54
C LEU A 269 2.94 -7.97 14.07
N GLY A 270 1.87 -7.17 14.10
CA GLY A 270 0.55 -7.54 13.57
C GLY A 270 0.45 -7.49 12.04
N LEU A 271 1.37 -6.83 11.34
CA LEU A 271 1.31 -6.72 9.88
C LEU A 271 1.74 -8.01 9.18
N SER A 272 1.08 -8.28 8.06
CA SER A 272 1.54 -9.25 7.06
C SER A 272 2.38 -8.55 6.01
N ILE A 273 3.59 -9.04 5.80
CA ILE A 273 4.58 -8.49 4.87
C ILE A 273 4.96 -9.54 3.82
N ARG A 274 5.69 -9.11 2.79
CA ARG A 274 6.25 -10.01 1.77
C ARG A 274 7.75 -9.79 1.57
N THR A 275 8.43 -10.84 1.11
CA THR A 275 9.80 -10.74 0.57
C THR A 275 9.76 -10.73 -0.95
N LYS A 276 10.91 -10.46 -1.58
CA LYS A 276 11.01 -10.50 -3.05
C LYS A 276 10.93 -11.92 -3.61
N ILE A 277 11.50 -12.89 -2.89
CA ILE A 277 11.59 -14.30 -3.32
C ILE A 277 10.37 -15.14 -2.91
N TYR A 278 9.41 -14.59 -2.17
CA TYR A 278 8.23 -15.31 -1.70
C TYR A 278 6.96 -14.48 -1.94
N ASN A 279 6.08 -15.04 -2.77
CA ASN A 279 4.90 -14.32 -3.28
C ASN A 279 3.72 -14.26 -2.30
N TYR A 280 3.78 -15.01 -1.20
CA TYR A 280 2.70 -15.02 -0.21
C TYR A 280 3.02 -14.11 0.99
N PRO A 281 2.05 -13.32 1.46
CA PRO A 281 2.20 -12.58 2.70
C PRO A 281 2.42 -13.51 3.90
N PHE A 282 3.25 -13.07 4.84
CA PHE A 282 3.49 -13.75 6.11
C PHE A 282 3.63 -12.70 7.23
N ARG A 283 3.41 -13.10 8.49
CA ARG A 283 3.51 -12.19 9.64
C ARG A 283 4.92 -11.60 9.74
N TRP A 284 5.03 -10.32 10.11
CA TRP A 284 6.31 -9.67 10.33
C TRP A 284 7.21 -10.54 11.22
N PRO A 285 8.45 -10.87 10.81
CA PRO A 285 9.22 -11.94 11.46
C PRO A 285 9.74 -11.54 12.85
N ALA A 286 9.31 -12.27 13.88
CA ALA A 286 9.98 -12.30 15.17
C ALA A 286 11.13 -13.31 15.10
N ARG A 287 12.30 -12.94 15.63
CA ARG A 287 13.54 -13.71 15.49
C ARG A 287 14.27 -13.71 16.83
N PRO A 288 15.16 -14.67 17.10
CA PRO A 288 15.87 -14.75 18.39
C PRO A 288 16.59 -13.44 18.78
N SER A 289 17.06 -12.66 17.80
CA SER A 289 17.67 -11.35 18.04
C SER A 289 16.68 -10.30 18.60
N HIS A 290 15.38 -10.41 18.33
CA HIS A 290 14.35 -9.54 18.86
C HIS A 290 14.05 -9.87 20.33
N PHE A 291 13.92 -11.15 20.67
CA PHE A 291 13.72 -11.58 22.06
C PHE A 291 14.90 -11.15 22.95
N ARG A 292 16.13 -11.39 22.49
CA ARG A 292 17.34 -10.91 23.20
C ARG A 292 17.38 -9.38 23.32
N ALA A 293 16.93 -8.65 22.29
CA ALA A 293 16.87 -7.19 22.34
C ALA A 293 15.82 -6.70 23.35
N ALA A 294 14.65 -7.34 23.40
CA ALA A 294 13.59 -7.02 24.35
C ALA A 294 14.08 -7.22 25.79
N LEU A 295 14.71 -8.37 26.08
CA LEU A 295 15.32 -8.64 27.39
C LEU A 295 16.40 -7.62 27.76
N ARG A 296 17.30 -7.29 26.82
CA ARG A 296 18.40 -6.35 27.04
C ARG A 296 17.91 -4.94 27.40
N HIS A 297 16.80 -4.53 26.82
CA HIS A 297 16.21 -3.20 27.01
C HIS A 297 14.97 -3.23 27.90
N ALA A 298 14.75 -4.31 28.66
CA ALA A 298 13.62 -4.44 29.56
C ALA A 298 13.77 -3.49 30.76
N GLU A 299 12.68 -2.82 31.15
CA GLU A 299 12.64 -1.90 32.28
C GLU A 299 11.98 -2.56 33.49
N GLY A 300 12.59 -3.65 33.97
CA GLY A 300 12.11 -4.43 35.11
C GLY A 300 11.39 -5.73 34.74
N GLN A 301 10.72 -6.31 35.73
CA GLN A 301 9.90 -7.51 35.54
C GLN A 301 8.62 -7.20 34.77
N ASN A 302 8.14 -8.21 34.07
CA ASN A 302 6.90 -8.19 33.31
C ASN A 302 6.88 -7.09 32.23
N ASP A 303 8.01 -6.91 31.54
CA ASP A 303 8.19 -5.87 30.52
C ASP A 303 7.20 -6.07 29.35
N PRO A 304 6.55 -5.00 28.84
CA PRO A 304 5.51 -5.12 27.82
C PRO A 304 6.01 -5.75 26.51
N PHE A 305 7.26 -5.49 26.09
CA PHE A 305 7.81 -6.12 24.89
C PHE A 305 8.06 -7.61 25.08
N VAL A 306 8.60 -7.98 26.26
CA VAL A 306 8.85 -9.37 26.63
C VAL A 306 7.53 -10.14 26.72
N ARG A 307 6.55 -9.61 27.46
CA ARG A 307 5.21 -10.18 27.59
C ARG A 307 4.55 -10.40 26.24
N PHE A 308 4.49 -9.37 25.41
CA PHE A 308 3.87 -9.48 24.09
C PHE A 308 4.53 -10.55 23.21
N LEU A 309 5.86 -10.63 23.22
CA LEU A 309 6.61 -11.64 22.46
C LEU A 309 6.34 -13.06 22.98
N CYS A 310 6.24 -13.26 24.29
CA CYS A 310 5.91 -14.55 24.88
C CYS A 310 4.48 -14.96 24.57
N GLU A 311 3.50 -14.09 24.79
CA GLU A 311 2.09 -14.42 24.55
C GLU A 311 1.78 -14.69 23.07
N ASN A 312 2.35 -13.88 22.17
CA ASN A 312 1.93 -13.89 20.77
C ASN A 312 2.91 -14.61 19.83
N ARG A 313 4.19 -14.71 20.21
CA ARG A 313 5.30 -15.10 19.31
C ARG A 313 6.21 -16.19 19.89
N TRP A 314 5.85 -16.86 20.98
CA TRP A 314 6.68 -17.92 21.59
C TRP A 314 7.11 -19.01 20.60
N GLY A 315 6.19 -19.42 19.71
CA GLY A 315 6.45 -20.44 18.69
C GLY A 315 7.50 -20.05 17.64
N ASP A 316 7.81 -18.76 17.49
CA ASP A 316 8.84 -18.30 16.54
C ASP A 316 10.27 -18.45 17.10
N LEU A 317 10.42 -18.73 18.39
CA LEU A 317 11.70 -18.95 19.05
C LEU A 317 12.10 -20.43 18.96
N PRO A 318 13.22 -20.78 18.29
CA PRO A 318 13.68 -22.16 18.16
C PRO A 318 13.82 -22.86 19.51
N LEU A 319 13.60 -24.18 19.54
CA LEU A 319 13.73 -25.00 20.75
C LEU A 319 15.15 -24.99 21.33
N THR A 320 16.17 -24.74 20.49
CA THR A 320 17.57 -24.67 20.90
C THR A 320 17.91 -23.43 21.73
N GLU A 321 17.06 -22.41 21.74
CA GLU A 321 17.28 -21.14 22.46
C GLU A 321 16.81 -21.24 23.93
N ILE A 322 17.29 -22.25 24.66
CA ILE A 322 16.85 -22.58 26.02
C ILE A 322 17.14 -21.42 26.98
N ASP A 323 18.35 -20.86 26.94
CA ASP A 323 18.76 -19.75 27.82
C ASP A 323 17.88 -18.50 27.63
N VAL A 324 17.52 -18.21 26.37
CA VAL A 324 16.63 -17.08 26.05
C VAL A 324 15.23 -17.35 26.58
N LYS A 325 14.71 -18.57 26.42
CA LYS A 325 13.40 -18.96 26.94
C LYS A 325 13.34 -18.84 28.46
N GLN A 326 14.37 -19.31 29.16
CA GLN A 326 14.42 -19.20 30.62
C GLN A 326 14.45 -17.74 31.06
N ALA A 327 15.31 -16.91 30.45
CA ALA A 327 15.38 -15.48 30.78
C ALA A 327 14.07 -14.73 30.49
N LEU A 328 13.31 -15.13 29.46
CA LEU A 328 11.98 -14.58 29.19
C LEU A 328 10.98 -14.96 30.31
N LEU A 329 10.97 -16.22 30.75
CA LEU A 329 10.10 -16.67 31.84
C LEU A 329 10.46 -15.99 33.16
N ASP A 330 11.75 -15.86 33.46
CA ASP A 330 12.24 -15.18 34.65
C ASP A 330 11.84 -13.70 34.65
N ASN A 331 11.85 -13.05 33.48
CA ASN A 331 11.37 -11.67 33.35
C ASN A 331 9.87 -11.56 33.63
N LEU A 332 9.04 -12.49 33.15
CA LEU A 332 7.58 -12.44 33.34
C LEU A 332 7.14 -12.64 34.78
N GLY A 333 7.97 -13.27 35.62
CA GLY A 333 7.58 -13.69 36.96
C GLY A 333 6.63 -14.89 36.94
N ARG A 334 6.56 -15.64 38.04
CA ARG A 334 5.83 -16.92 38.12
C ARG A 334 4.31 -16.80 37.96
N GLU A 335 3.73 -15.61 38.02
CA GLU A 335 2.28 -15.40 38.02
C GLU A 335 1.65 -15.26 36.62
N ALA A 336 2.44 -15.17 35.55
CA ALA A 336 1.94 -14.84 34.21
C ALA A 336 1.41 -16.03 33.38
N PHE A 337 1.58 -17.27 33.83
CA PHE A 337 1.23 -18.47 33.04
C PHE A 337 0.04 -19.29 33.58
N GLU A 338 -0.60 -18.88 34.68
CA GLU A 338 -1.76 -19.59 35.24
C GLU A 338 -3.12 -19.18 34.64
N GLY A 339 -3.13 -18.38 33.57
CA GLY A 339 -4.36 -17.90 32.94
C GLY A 339 -4.35 -18.05 31.41
N ASN A 340 -4.39 -19.28 30.91
CA ASN A 340 -4.92 -19.60 29.58
C ASN A 340 -5.32 -21.06 29.47
#